data_AF-A0A6P2FYC6-F1
#
_entry.id   AF-A0A6P2FYC6-F1
#
_cell.length_a   1.000
_cell.length_b   1.000
_cell.length_c   1.000
_cell.angle_alpha   90.00
_cell.angle_beta   90.00
_cell.angle_gamma   90.00
#
_symmetry.space_group_name_H-M   'P 1'
#
loop_
_entity.id
_entity.type
_entity.pdbx_description
1 polymer ?
#
loop_
_entity_poly.entity_id
_entity_poly.type
_entity_poly.pdbx_seq_one_letter_code
_entity_poly.pdbx_strand_id
1 'polypeptide(L)'
;MNFKELMELARFRPVAVECLPLAEDWEAYPERGMRMHVTGGTVQHDDVGKLQVDFTAFEEFNRPLESANYNGPGGKPITAREYGDYKVIDTVYVDPTQDISGYVQLLDGGAQVLLAEFSALPTPRPSYVSWLEARLVELRQRPAS
;
A
#
# COMPACT_ATOMS: atom_id res chain seq x y z
N MET A 1 -2.59 11.12 4.11
CA MET A 1 -3.45 9.94 4.27
C MET A 1 -3.15 9.35 5.63
N ASN A 2 -4.16 9.12 6.46
CA ASN A 2 -3.98 8.48 7.78
C ASN A 2 -4.35 6.98 7.73
N PHE A 3 -4.06 6.25 8.81
CA PHE A 3 -4.35 4.81 8.93
C PHE A 3 -5.81 4.47 8.62
N LYS A 4 -6.77 5.23 9.15
CA LYS A 4 -8.21 4.97 8.95
C LYS A 4 -8.61 5.09 7.49
N GLU A 5 -8.10 6.09 6.78
CA GLU A 5 -8.36 6.27 5.35
C GLU A 5 -7.83 5.09 4.53
N LEU A 6 -6.61 4.62 4.81
CA LEU A 6 -6.05 3.44 4.16
C LEU A 6 -6.89 2.18 4.47
N MET A 7 -7.41 2.05 5.68
CA MET A 7 -8.29 0.93 6.07
C MET A 7 -9.64 0.96 5.36
N GLU A 8 -10.26 2.13 5.22
CA GLU A 8 -11.50 2.26 4.46
C GLU A 8 -11.30 1.88 2.98
N LEU A 9 -10.13 2.19 2.41
CA LEU A 9 -9.78 1.77 1.05
C LEU A 9 -9.57 0.26 0.95
N ALA A 10 -8.85 -0.32 1.91
CA ALA A 10 -8.55 -1.74 1.98
C ALA A 10 -9.79 -2.62 2.28
N ARG A 11 -10.86 -2.02 2.82
CA ARG A 11 -12.10 -2.71 3.18
C ARG A 11 -12.79 -3.43 2.01
N PHE A 12 -12.68 -2.87 0.81
CA PHE A 12 -13.38 -3.40 -0.38
C PHE A 12 -12.48 -4.26 -1.26
N ARG A 13 -11.17 -3.98 -1.26
CA ARG A 13 -10.16 -4.71 -2.04
C ARG A 13 -8.78 -4.45 -1.44
N PRO A 14 -7.81 -5.37 -1.64
CA PRO A 14 -6.42 -5.09 -1.31
C PRO A 14 -5.92 -3.83 -2.03
N VAL A 15 -5.15 -3.00 -1.32
CA VAL A 15 -4.63 -1.72 -1.84
C VAL A 15 -3.13 -1.85 -2.07
N ALA A 16 -2.69 -1.70 -3.30
CA ALA A 16 -1.28 -1.71 -3.64
C ALA A 16 -0.59 -0.42 -3.17
N VAL A 17 0.47 -0.57 -2.39
CA VAL A 17 1.28 0.54 -1.87
C VAL A 17 2.77 0.31 -2.11
N GLU A 18 3.52 1.39 -2.19
CA GLU A 18 4.98 1.42 -2.11
C GLU A 18 5.39 2.00 -0.77
N CYS A 19 6.37 1.37 -0.12
CA CYS A 19 6.92 1.78 1.15
C CYS A 19 7.87 2.97 0.95
N LEU A 20 7.63 4.04 1.69
CA LEU A 20 8.42 5.25 1.71
C LEU A 20 9.49 5.16 2.82
N PRO A 21 10.43 6.11 2.91
CA PRO A 21 11.54 6.00 3.86
C PRO A 21 11.14 5.78 5.32
N LEU A 22 10.02 6.33 5.80
CA LEU A 22 9.61 6.14 7.19
C LEU A 22 9.06 4.73 7.47
N ALA A 23 8.78 3.91 6.45
CA ALA A 23 8.33 2.52 6.65
C ALA A 23 9.33 1.69 7.47
N GLU A 24 10.61 2.05 7.44
CA GLU A 24 11.66 1.40 8.22
C GLU A 24 11.47 1.59 9.74
N ASP A 25 10.77 2.65 10.17
CA ASP A 25 10.44 2.90 11.58
C ASP A 25 9.36 1.94 12.11
N TRP A 26 8.71 1.16 11.25
CA TRP A 26 7.73 0.15 11.67
C TRP A 26 8.37 -1.11 12.26
N GLU A 27 9.70 -1.18 12.33
CA GLU A 27 10.47 -2.31 12.88
C GLU A 27 9.99 -3.66 12.32
N ALA A 28 9.65 -3.69 11.03
CA ALA A 28 9.07 -4.84 10.35
C ALA A 28 9.80 -5.11 9.02
N TYR A 29 9.40 -6.18 8.31
CA TYR A 29 9.98 -6.56 7.02
C TYR A 29 9.91 -5.50 5.89
N PRO A 30 8.83 -4.69 5.73
CA PRO A 30 8.78 -3.73 4.63
C PRO A 30 9.89 -2.67 4.71
N GLU A 31 10.70 -2.58 3.65
CA GLU A 31 11.78 -1.59 3.52
C GLU A 31 11.45 -0.52 2.47
N ARG A 32 12.19 0.58 2.46
CA ARG A 32 12.04 1.65 1.48
C ARG A 32 12.03 1.11 0.04
N GLY A 33 11.02 1.51 -0.72
CA GLY A 33 10.82 1.15 -2.12
C GLY A 33 10.13 -0.20 -2.33
N MET A 34 9.99 -1.03 -1.29
CA MET A 34 9.25 -2.28 -1.39
C MET A 34 7.77 -2.04 -1.61
N ARG A 35 7.10 -3.02 -2.23
CA ARG A 35 5.69 -2.96 -2.58
C ARG A 35 4.90 -4.04 -1.89
N MET A 36 3.69 -3.72 -1.50
CA MET A 36 2.80 -4.67 -0.86
C MET A 36 1.35 -4.34 -1.13
N HIS A 37 0.49 -5.33 -0.96
CA HIS A 37 -0.92 -5.10 -0.80
C HIS A 37 -1.26 -4.94 0.66
N VAL A 38 -1.94 -3.86 1.01
CA VAL A 38 -2.62 -3.72 2.28
C VAL A 38 -3.97 -4.42 2.14
N THR A 39 -4.16 -5.52 2.87
CA THR A 39 -5.34 -6.39 2.77
C THR A 39 -6.39 -6.07 3.83
N GLY A 40 -6.00 -5.36 4.89
CA GLY A 40 -6.91 -4.90 5.92
C GLY A 40 -6.18 -4.44 7.17
N GLY A 41 -6.92 -4.26 8.25
CA GLY A 41 -6.35 -3.92 9.54
C GLY A 41 -7.40 -3.63 10.61
N THR A 42 -6.93 -3.51 11.84
CA THR A 42 -7.78 -3.30 13.03
C THR A 42 -7.08 -2.36 14.00
N VAL A 43 -7.86 -1.63 14.79
CA VAL A 43 -7.34 -0.87 15.94
C VAL A 43 -7.59 -1.70 17.19
N GLN A 44 -6.56 -1.98 17.98
CA GLN A 44 -6.68 -2.65 19.27
C GLN A 44 -6.87 -1.65 20.43
N HIS A 45 -7.25 -2.16 21.60
CA HIS A 45 -7.64 -1.36 22.77
C HIS A 45 -6.52 -0.48 23.38
N ASP A 46 -5.27 -0.64 22.94
CA ASP A 46 -4.09 0.05 23.47
C ASP A 46 -3.48 1.05 22.46
N ASP A 47 -4.32 1.65 21.60
CA ASP A 47 -3.89 2.59 20.55
C ASP A 47 -2.84 1.99 19.58
N VAL A 48 -2.85 0.67 19.41
CA VAL A 48 -2.01 -0.02 18.42
C VAL A 48 -2.86 -0.43 17.23
N GLY A 49 -2.49 0.06 16.05
CA GLY A 49 -3.03 -0.37 14.76
C GLY A 49 -2.31 -1.62 14.26
N LYS A 50 -3.07 -2.59 13.77
CA LYS A 50 -2.57 -3.77 13.07
C LYS A 50 -2.89 -3.63 11.59
N LEU A 51 -1.86 -3.57 10.76
CA LEU A 51 -1.95 -3.55 9.31
C LEU A 51 -1.65 -4.94 8.76
N GLN A 52 -2.60 -5.56 8.07
CA GLN A 52 -2.38 -6.82 7.37
C GLN A 52 -1.85 -6.51 5.98
N VAL A 53 -0.71 -7.14 5.64
CA VAL A 53 0.00 -6.90 4.39
C VAL A 53 0.32 -8.22 3.67
N ASP A 54 0.35 -8.16 2.34
CA ASP A 54 0.65 -9.30 1.46
C ASP A 54 1.64 -8.88 0.37
N PHE A 55 2.79 -9.55 0.34
CA PHE A 55 3.89 -9.30 -0.59
C PHE A 55 3.86 -10.20 -1.84
N THR A 56 2.93 -11.17 -1.92
CA THR A 56 2.90 -12.22 -2.96
C THR A 56 3.05 -11.67 -4.37
N ALA A 57 2.29 -10.61 -4.69
CA ALA A 57 2.27 -10.02 -6.04
C ALA A 57 3.55 -9.25 -6.40
N PHE A 58 4.41 -8.96 -5.42
CA PHE A 58 5.60 -8.13 -5.59
C PHE A 58 6.89 -8.84 -5.18
N GLU A 59 6.88 -10.15 -4.92
CA GLU A 59 8.07 -10.87 -4.43
C GLU A 59 9.28 -10.73 -5.35
N GLU A 60 9.11 -10.87 -6.66
CA GLU A 60 10.20 -10.72 -7.62
C GLU A 60 10.75 -9.28 -7.65
N PHE A 61 9.89 -8.31 -7.42
CA PHE A 61 10.25 -6.89 -7.36
C PHE A 61 10.96 -6.53 -6.03
N ASN A 62 10.49 -7.06 -4.91
CA ASN A 62 11.00 -6.74 -3.57
C ASN A 62 12.30 -7.46 -3.24
N ARG A 63 12.51 -8.67 -3.75
CA ARG A 63 13.71 -9.48 -3.44
C ARG A 63 15.04 -8.73 -3.61
N PRO A 64 15.31 -8.00 -4.71
CA PRO A 64 16.55 -7.23 -4.84
C PRO A 64 16.65 -6.02 -3.91
N LEU A 65 15.55 -5.63 -3.24
CA LEU A 65 15.51 -4.53 -2.26
C LEU A 65 15.72 -5.03 -0.82
N GLU A 66 15.73 -6.34 -0.58
CA GLU A 66 15.97 -6.91 0.77
C GLU A 66 17.36 -6.51 1.28
N SER A 67 17.40 -5.89 2.45
CA SER A 67 18.66 -5.60 3.15
C SER A 67 19.12 -6.78 4.00
N ALA A 68 20.44 -6.85 4.18
CA ALA A 68 21.08 -7.88 4.99
C ALA A 68 21.26 -7.39 6.44
N ASN A 69 20.14 -7.22 7.17
CA ASN A 69 20.15 -6.64 8.52
C ASN A 69 20.21 -7.66 9.66
N TYR A 70 20.21 -8.97 9.36
CA TYR A 70 20.24 -10.03 10.36
C TYR A 70 21.66 -10.57 10.55
N ASN A 71 22.00 -10.91 11.80
CA ASN A 71 23.29 -11.53 12.13
C ASN A 71 23.26 -13.02 11.81
N GLY A 72 23.84 -13.38 10.67
CA GLY A 72 24.02 -14.77 10.25
C GLY A 72 25.19 -15.47 10.95
N PRO A 73 25.37 -16.77 10.67
CA PRO A 73 26.48 -17.55 11.21
C PRO A 73 27.83 -16.87 10.95
N GLY A 74 28.65 -16.75 11.99
CA GLY A 74 29.96 -16.10 11.90
C GLY A 74 29.92 -14.57 11.78
N GLY A 75 28.78 -13.93 12.08
CA GLY A 75 28.63 -12.48 12.01
C GLY A 75 28.45 -11.93 10.60
N LYS A 76 28.18 -12.80 9.62
CA LYS A 76 27.86 -12.39 8.25
C LYS A 76 26.46 -11.78 8.22
N PRO A 77 26.25 -10.57 7.67
CA PRO A 77 24.92 -10.04 7.45
C PRO A 77 24.13 -10.91 6.46
N ILE A 78 22.89 -11.23 6.80
CA ILE A 78 21.96 -12.02 5.97
C ILE A 78 20.59 -11.34 5.94
N THR A 79 19.75 -11.66 4.95
CA THR A 79 18.41 -11.07 4.82
C THR A 79 17.40 -11.75 5.76
N ALA A 80 16.23 -11.12 5.96
CA ALA A 80 15.13 -11.71 6.72
C ALA A 80 14.72 -13.09 6.18
N ARG A 81 14.79 -13.26 4.85
CA ARG A 81 14.46 -14.51 4.18
C ARG A 81 15.49 -15.60 4.45
N GLU A 82 16.77 -15.25 4.41
CA GLU A 82 17.86 -16.17 4.75
C GLU A 82 17.85 -16.55 6.25
N TYR A 83 17.41 -15.63 7.11
CA TYR A 83 17.24 -15.87 8.55
C TYR A 83 15.98 -16.69 8.88
N GLY A 84 15.04 -16.82 7.94
CA GLY A 84 13.79 -17.57 8.11
C GLY A 84 12.67 -16.81 8.82
N ASP A 85 12.81 -15.49 8.97
CA ASP A 85 11.84 -14.60 9.62
C ASP A 85 10.91 -13.90 8.60
N TYR A 86 11.22 -13.99 7.31
CA TYR A 86 10.34 -13.52 6.24
C TYR A 86 8.99 -14.25 6.22
N LYS A 87 7.92 -13.47 6.18
CA LYS A 87 6.55 -13.95 5.91
C LYS A 87 5.97 -13.21 4.72
N VAL A 88 5.44 -13.96 3.76
CA VAL A 88 4.80 -13.39 2.57
C VAL A 88 3.51 -12.63 2.90
N ILE A 89 2.81 -13.05 3.96
CA ILE A 89 1.69 -12.34 4.56
C ILE A 89 2.09 -12.03 6.00
N ASP A 90 2.03 -10.76 6.38
CA ASP A 90 2.50 -10.31 7.69
C ASP A 90 1.55 -9.29 8.34
N THR A 91 1.77 -9.03 9.62
CA THR A 91 1.08 -8.00 10.38
C THR A 91 2.09 -6.93 10.83
N VAL A 92 1.95 -5.74 10.27
CA VAL A 92 2.74 -4.56 10.66
C VAL A 92 1.99 -3.80 11.75
N TYR A 93 2.70 -3.40 12.80
CA TYR A 93 2.13 -2.64 13.91
C TYR A 93 2.43 -1.16 13.70
N VAL A 94 1.39 -0.33 13.81
CA VAL A 94 1.48 1.11 13.51
C VAL A 94 0.71 1.91 14.55
N ASP A 95 1.07 3.17 14.74
CA ASP A 95 0.23 4.12 15.48
C ASP A 95 -0.98 4.50 14.59
N PRO A 96 -2.23 4.20 15.00
CA PRO A 96 -3.42 4.45 14.20
C PRO A 96 -3.78 5.94 14.09
N THR A 97 -3.14 6.80 14.90
CA THR A 97 -3.30 8.26 14.89
C THR A 97 -2.24 8.95 14.01
N GLN A 98 -1.17 8.24 13.67
CA GLN A 98 -0.07 8.77 12.89
C GLN A 98 -0.47 9.05 11.44
N ASP A 99 0.09 10.13 10.88
CA ASP A 99 0.04 10.38 9.44
C ASP A 99 0.97 9.39 8.72
N ILE A 100 0.39 8.53 7.90
CA ILE A 100 1.13 7.48 7.19
C ILE A 100 1.66 7.93 5.83
N SER A 101 1.48 9.21 5.47
CA SER A 101 1.90 9.76 4.16
C SER A 101 3.40 9.69 3.92
N GLY A 102 4.22 9.61 4.97
CA GLY A 102 5.67 9.40 4.86
C GLY A 102 6.10 7.93 4.92
N TYR A 103 5.16 7.02 5.17
CA TYR A 103 5.37 5.58 5.33
C TYR A 103 4.96 4.80 4.09
N VAL A 104 3.85 5.16 3.48
CA VAL A 104 3.34 4.48 2.29
C VAL A 104 2.77 5.46 1.28
N GLN A 105 2.98 5.13 0.00
CA GLN A 105 2.35 5.80 -1.13
C GLN A 105 1.48 4.79 -1.88
N LEU A 106 0.27 5.18 -2.25
CA LEU A 106 -0.60 4.36 -3.08
C LEU A 106 -0.02 4.23 -4.49
N LEU A 107 0.11 2.99 -4.99
CA LEU A 107 0.58 2.71 -6.35
C LEU A 107 -0.51 2.96 -7.40
N ASP A 108 -1.78 2.75 -7.04
CA ASP A 108 -2.93 2.98 -7.93
C ASP A 108 -3.61 4.34 -7.63
N GLY A 109 -2.81 5.41 -7.71
CA GLY A 109 -3.32 6.78 -7.54
C GLY A 109 -4.32 7.18 -8.62
N GLY A 110 -4.23 6.58 -9.82
CA GLY A 110 -5.13 6.84 -10.93
C GLY A 110 -6.59 6.48 -10.61
N ALA A 111 -6.85 5.26 -10.12
CA ALA A 111 -8.21 4.86 -9.75
C ALA A 111 -8.82 5.73 -8.64
N GLN A 112 -8.00 6.24 -7.71
CA GLN A 112 -8.48 7.14 -6.65
C GLN A 112 -8.80 8.54 -7.15
N VAL A 113 -7.95 9.10 -8.02
CA VAL A 113 -8.24 10.37 -8.68
C VAL A 113 -9.57 10.25 -9.43
N LEU A 114 -9.75 9.16 -10.18
CA LEU A 114 -11.00 8.89 -10.89
C LEU A 114 -12.21 8.81 -9.93
N LEU A 115 -12.08 8.08 -8.82
CA LEU A 115 -13.19 7.95 -7.85
C LEU A 115 -13.50 9.27 -7.14
N ALA A 116 -12.48 10.06 -6.79
CA ALA A 116 -12.64 11.36 -6.15
C ALA A 116 -13.31 12.37 -7.11
N GLU A 117 -12.88 12.41 -8.36
CA GLU A 117 -13.49 13.24 -9.41
C GLU A 117 -14.96 12.87 -9.65
N PHE A 118 -15.29 11.57 -9.66
CA PHE A 118 -16.67 11.13 -9.75
C PHE A 118 -17.50 11.53 -8.53
N SER A 119 -16.95 11.38 -7.33
CA SER A 119 -17.64 11.68 -6.07
C SER A 119 -17.93 13.17 -5.90
N ALA A 120 -17.13 14.03 -6.54
CA ALA A 120 -17.33 15.48 -6.57
C ALA A 120 -18.41 15.94 -7.57
N LEU A 121 -18.97 15.06 -8.41
CA LEU A 121 -20.01 15.43 -9.37
C LEU A 121 -21.32 15.85 -8.67
N PRO A 122 -21.96 16.94 -9.10
CA PRO A 122 -23.25 17.37 -8.56
C PRO A 122 -24.37 16.38 -8.89
N THR A 123 -25.37 16.30 -8.02
CA THR A 123 -26.56 15.47 -8.24
C THR A 123 -27.62 16.20 -9.07
N PRO A 124 -28.33 15.52 -9.98
CA PRO A 124 -28.21 14.09 -10.31
C PRO A 124 -26.94 13.80 -11.14
N ARG A 125 -26.27 12.68 -10.83
CA ARG A 125 -25.04 12.24 -11.51
C ARG A 125 -25.22 10.86 -12.15
N PRO A 126 -24.48 10.57 -13.25
CA PRO A 126 -24.50 9.24 -13.87
C PRO A 126 -23.95 8.17 -12.93
N SER A 127 -24.12 6.89 -13.31
CA SER A 127 -23.42 5.80 -12.62
C SER A 127 -21.89 5.94 -12.80
N TYR A 128 -21.11 5.40 -11.85
CA TYR A 128 -19.65 5.44 -11.93
C TYR A 128 -19.13 4.79 -13.23
N VAL A 129 -19.75 3.68 -13.63
CA VAL A 129 -19.40 2.97 -14.88
C VAL A 129 -19.68 3.83 -16.09
N SER A 130 -20.88 4.41 -16.21
CA SER A 130 -21.25 5.27 -17.33
C SER A 130 -20.36 6.52 -17.43
N TRP A 131 -19.91 7.05 -16.29
CA TRP A 131 -18.97 8.17 -16.24
C TRP A 131 -17.57 7.78 -16.73
N LEU A 132 -17.06 6.60 -16.34
CA LEU A 132 -15.78 6.09 -16.84
C LEU A 132 -15.83 5.81 -18.36
N GLU A 133 -16.93 5.26 -18.85
CA GLU A 133 -17.15 4.99 -20.28
C GLU A 133 -17.11 6.29 -21.10
N ALA A 134 -17.78 7.35 -20.64
CA ALA A 134 -17.75 8.66 -21.29
C ALA A 134 -16.32 9.23 -21.37
N ARG A 135 -15.57 9.17 -20.27
CA ARG A 135 -14.16 9.60 -20.23
C ARG A 135 -13.26 8.79 -21.15
N LEU A 136 -13.46 7.48 -21.25
CA LEU A 136 -12.72 6.65 -22.20
C LEU A 136 -12.98 7.07 -23.65
N VAL A 137 -14.21 7.45 -23.99
CA VAL A 137 -14.54 7.99 -25.32
C VAL A 137 -13.82 9.31 -25.56
N GLU A 138 -13.84 10.24 -24.62
CA GLU A 138 -13.15 11.55 -24.72
C GLU A 138 -11.64 11.40 -24.90
N LEU A 139 -11.01 10.51 -24.11
CA LEU A 139 -9.57 10.24 -24.18
C LEU A 139 -9.17 9.62 -25.53
N ARG A 140 -10.02 8.76 -26.11
CA ARG A 140 -9.79 8.17 -27.44
C ARG A 140 -9.95 9.16 -28.57
N GLN A 141 -10.68 10.26 -28.37
CA GLN A 141 -10.90 11.31 -29.36
C GLN A 141 -9.84 12.40 -29.32
N ARG A 142 -9.00 12.46 -28.27
CA ARG A 142 -7.85 13.38 -28.23
C ARG A 142 -6.69 12.80 -29.05
N PRO A 143 -6.27 13.44 -30.15
CA PRO A 143 -5.04 13.06 -30.84
C PRO A 143 -3.86 13.24 -29.88
N ALA A 144 -2.92 12.28 -29.90
CA ALA A 144 -1.67 12.40 -29.15
C ALA A 144 -0.93 13.64 -29.64
N SER A 145 -0.87 14.68 -28.81
CA SER A 145 -0.09 15.89 -29.00
C SER A 145 1.37 15.67 -28.66
#